data_AF-A0A9P1HBX1-F1
#
_entry.id   AF-A0A9P1HBX1-F1
#
_cell.length_a   1.000
_cell.length_b   1.000
_cell.length_c   1.000
_cell.angle_alpha   90.00
_cell.angle_beta   90.00
_cell.angle_gamma   90.00
#
_symmetry.space_group_name_H-M   'P 1'
#
loop_
_entity.id
_entity.type
_entity.pdbx_description
1 polymer ?
#
loop_
_entity_poly.entity_id
_entity_poly.type
_entity_poly.pdbx_seq_one_letter_code
_entity_poly.pdbx_strand_id
1 'polypeptide(L)'
;MATATIVQAASATTVPVSTSVRMKVDGTDPIFGDWRDDLARDGYAVVKGAIPQERALDYANKMYSLIESFGLGYDRNDPSTDFVWAIRGEPGVVNAFEKVYDDEDLIVSFDTINYGFANRTNLPANKPWPHQDQDPDRPGFRCLQGLVNLLPNGPNDGGLIVCKGSHALSEKFHDAMRGEERIPAWTKEWYGFTDAGMKWLADNGCEWIKVEAGPGDLLLWDSRTAHYNVPATGTQDRLAIYTCYMPVAEASQDDLIRKKAAWEARVGTTHWPNALHSGTNVAMKDGKPFGIQRDRPLNDAVLNERTFKLTGIPYIKAN
;
A
#
# COMPACT_ATOMS: atom_id res chain seq x y z
N MET A 1 -56.64 -40.35 -17.01
CA MET A 1 -55.22 -40.34 -16.61
C MET A 1 -54.86 -38.91 -16.28
N ALA A 2 -54.93 -38.54 -15.00
CA ALA A 2 -54.71 -37.17 -14.53
C ALA A 2 -53.30 -37.08 -13.93
N THR A 3 -52.47 -36.21 -14.47
CA THR A 3 -51.07 -36.03 -14.07
C THR A 3 -50.99 -35.05 -12.91
N ALA A 4 -50.53 -35.51 -11.75
CA ALA A 4 -50.31 -34.67 -10.57
C ALA A 4 -48.92 -34.04 -10.63
N THR A 5 -48.85 -32.71 -10.57
CA THR A 5 -47.60 -31.96 -10.46
C THR A 5 -47.28 -31.75 -8.97
N ILE A 6 -46.17 -32.33 -8.52
CA ILE A 6 -45.64 -32.11 -7.16
C ILE A 6 -44.77 -30.85 -7.20
N VAL A 7 -45.13 -29.83 -6.42
CA VAL A 7 -44.32 -28.62 -6.21
C VAL A 7 -43.39 -28.89 -5.04
N GLN A 8 -42.09 -28.95 -5.30
CA GLN A 8 -41.05 -29.08 -4.28
C GLN A 8 -40.73 -27.68 -3.74
N ALA A 9 -40.96 -27.47 -2.44
CA ALA A 9 -40.61 -26.21 -1.78
C ALA A 9 -39.08 -26.06 -1.74
N ALA A 10 -38.59 -24.91 -2.21
CA ALA A 10 -37.19 -24.55 -2.11
C ALA A 10 -36.80 -24.33 -0.64
N SER A 11 -35.79 -25.07 -0.17
CA SER A 11 -35.17 -24.86 1.13
C SER A 11 -34.55 -23.46 1.17
N ALA A 12 -34.97 -22.64 2.14
CA ALA A 12 -34.35 -21.36 2.40
C ALA A 12 -32.90 -21.58 2.86
N THR A 13 -31.94 -21.29 1.98
CA THR A 13 -30.53 -21.19 2.35
C THR A 13 -30.40 -19.97 3.25
N THR A 14 -30.20 -20.20 4.55
CA THR A 14 -29.81 -19.14 5.49
C THR A 14 -28.43 -18.64 5.06
N VAL A 15 -28.39 -17.49 4.40
CA VAL A 15 -27.15 -16.73 4.21
C VAL A 15 -26.65 -16.39 5.61
N PRO A 16 -25.44 -16.82 6.03
CA PRO A 16 -24.91 -16.42 7.31
C PRO A 16 -24.83 -14.90 7.30
N VAL A 17 -25.43 -14.27 8.30
CA VAL A 17 -25.25 -12.84 8.56
C VAL A 17 -23.75 -12.64 8.72
N SER A 18 -23.11 -12.04 7.72
CA SER A 18 -21.75 -11.54 7.82
C SER A 18 -21.79 -10.43 8.86
N THR A 19 -21.54 -10.78 10.12
CA THR A 19 -21.11 -9.80 11.11
C THR A 19 -19.78 -9.29 10.60
N SER A 20 -19.80 -8.17 9.89
CA SER A 20 -18.59 -7.43 9.57
C SER A 20 -17.93 -7.12 10.92
N VAL A 21 -16.66 -7.49 11.04
CA VAL A 21 -15.86 -7.33 12.25
C VAL A 21 -14.49 -6.86 11.80
N ARG A 22 -14.04 -5.74 12.36
CA ARG A 22 -12.69 -5.23 12.15
C ARG A 22 -11.65 -6.31 12.44
N MET A 23 -10.73 -6.50 11.50
CA MET A 23 -9.63 -7.44 11.68
C MET A 23 -8.62 -6.94 12.72
N LYS A 24 -8.07 -7.89 13.47
CA LYS A 24 -6.99 -7.67 14.44
C LYS A 24 -5.64 -8.15 13.93
N VAL A 25 -5.63 -9.07 12.96
CA VAL A 25 -4.43 -9.67 12.37
C VAL A 25 -3.51 -10.23 13.46
N ASP A 26 -4.11 -10.84 14.49
CA ASP A 26 -3.44 -11.39 15.68
C ASP A 26 -3.63 -12.90 15.83
N GLY A 27 -4.22 -13.54 14.80
CA GLY A 27 -4.55 -14.97 14.79
C GLY A 27 -5.87 -15.31 15.49
N THR A 28 -6.61 -14.33 16.00
CA THR A 28 -7.94 -14.52 16.61
C THR A 28 -9.11 -14.11 15.71
N ASP A 29 -8.82 -13.65 14.50
CA ASP A 29 -9.81 -13.27 13.51
C ASP A 29 -10.71 -14.47 13.11
N PRO A 30 -12.02 -14.23 12.85
CA PRO A 30 -12.89 -15.27 12.31
C PRO A 30 -12.45 -15.65 10.89
N ILE A 31 -12.88 -16.83 10.43
CA ILE A 31 -12.67 -17.24 9.04
C ILE A 31 -13.63 -16.45 8.15
N PHE A 32 -13.10 -15.71 7.19
CA PHE A 32 -13.86 -14.86 6.27
C PHE A 32 -14.22 -15.57 4.96
N GLY A 33 -13.44 -16.59 4.55
CA GLY A 33 -13.59 -17.29 3.27
C GLY A 33 -13.10 -16.48 2.06
N ASP A 34 -12.24 -15.49 2.28
CA ASP A 34 -11.63 -14.66 1.24
C ASP A 34 -10.16 -14.29 1.58
N TRP A 35 -9.57 -13.38 0.80
CA TRP A 35 -8.15 -12.98 0.94
C TRP A 35 -7.76 -12.47 2.34
N ARG A 36 -8.74 -12.07 3.18
CA ARG A 36 -8.47 -11.68 4.57
C ARG A 36 -7.90 -12.84 5.39
N ASP A 37 -8.28 -14.07 5.07
CA ASP A 37 -7.72 -15.26 5.72
C ASP A 37 -6.22 -15.41 5.40
N ASP A 38 -5.80 -15.02 4.19
CA ASP A 38 -4.39 -14.99 3.82
C ASP A 38 -3.66 -13.87 4.55
N LEU A 39 -4.24 -12.66 4.62
CA LEU A 39 -3.65 -11.54 5.37
C LEU A 39 -3.44 -11.90 6.85
N ALA A 40 -4.46 -12.46 7.50
CA ALA A 40 -4.38 -12.86 8.91
C ALA A 40 -3.30 -13.91 9.15
N ARG A 41 -3.24 -14.93 8.28
CA ARG A 41 -2.30 -16.06 8.39
C ARG A 41 -0.87 -15.69 8.04
N ASP A 42 -0.68 -14.96 6.94
CA ASP A 42 0.62 -14.81 6.29
C ASP A 42 1.24 -13.41 6.50
N GLY A 43 0.44 -12.43 6.96
CA GLY A 43 0.86 -11.04 7.16
C GLY A 43 0.82 -10.20 5.88
N TYR A 44 0.41 -10.80 4.77
CA TYR A 44 0.22 -10.16 3.48
C TYR A 44 -0.87 -10.88 2.66
N ALA A 45 -1.45 -10.19 1.68
CA ALA A 45 -2.39 -10.76 0.73
C ALA A 45 -2.32 -10.07 -0.64
N VAL A 46 -2.78 -10.77 -1.68
CA VAL A 46 -2.99 -10.21 -3.02
C VAL A 46 -4.48 -10.22 -3.35
N VAL A 47 -5.08 -9.03 -3.45
CA VAL A 47 -6.48 -8.88 -3.87
C VAL A 47 -6.52 -8.86 -5.39
N LYS A 48 -6.89 -10.00 -5.97
CA LYS A 48 -6.91 -10.19 -7.42
C LYS A 48 -7.94 -9.31 -8.11
N GLY A 49 -7.52 -8.58 -9.14
CA GLY A 49 -8.40 -7.75 -9.96
C GLY A 49 -9.07 -6.61 -9.19
N ALA A 50 -8.42 -6.07 -8.16
CA ALA A 50 -8.91 -4.90 -7.40
C ALA A 50 -9.21 -3.71 -8.33
N ILE A 51 -8.47 -3.59 -9.42
CA ILE A 51 -8.79 -2.76 -10.58
C ILE A 51 -8.92 -3.69 -11.80
N PRO A 52 -9.96 -3.55 -12.65
CA PRO A 52 -10.01 -4.23 -13.93
C PRO A 52 -8.74 -4.00 -14.75
N GLN A 53 -8.21 -5.07 -15.34
CA GLN A 53 -6.92 -5.06 -16.05
C GLN A 53 -6.82 -3.95 -17.10
N GLU A 54 -7.86 -3.75 -17.91
CA GLU A 54 -7.88 -2.71 -18.96
C GLU A 54 -7.63 -1.32 -18.39
N ARG A 55 -8.20 -1.02 -17.23
CA ARG A 55 -8.08 0.26 -16.56
C ARG A 55 -6.74 0.41 -15.84
N ALA A 56 -6.22 -0.68 -15.28
CA ALA A 56 -4.86 -0.70 -14.74
C ALA A 56 -3.80 -0.43 -15.82
N LEU A 57 -3.96 -1.02 -17.02
CA LEU A 57 -3.08 -0.78 -18.16
C LEU A 57 -3.23 0.64 -18.72
N ASP A 58 -4.44 1.20 -18.74
CA ASP A 58 -4.65 2.62 -19.06
C ASP A 58 -3.92 3.55 -18.06
N TYR A 59 -3.95 3.24 -16.77
CA TYR A 59 -3.15 3.97 -15.78
C TYR A 59 -1.65 3.78 -15.96
N ALA A 60 -1.18 2.59 -16.35
CA ALA A 60 0.22 2.38 -16.70
C ALA A 60 0.65 3.29 -17.87
N ASN A 61 -0.17 3.40 -18.92
CA ASN A 61 0.08 4.32 -20.03
C ASN A 61 0.15 5.78 -19.55
N LYS A 62 -0.77 6.22 -18.69
CA LYS A 62 -0.76 7.58 -18.11
C LYS A 62 0.46 7.83 -17.22
N MET A 63 0.93 6.79 -16.54
CA MET A 63 2.13 6.82 -15.72
C MET A 63 3.38 7.01 -16.61
N TYR A 64 3.47 6.31 -17.76
CA TYR A 64 4.46 6.63 -18.79
C TYR A 64 4.31 8.07 -19.31
N SER A 65 3.09 8.55 -19.57
CA SER A 65 2.84 9.93 -20.02
C SER A 65 3.26 11.00 -19.01
N LEU A 66 3.16 10.73 -17.71
CA LEU A 66 3.68 11.63 -16.68
C LEU A 66 5.21 11.77 -16.78
N ILE A 67 5.94 10.67 -17.01
CA ILE A 67 7.39 10.72 -17.25
C ILE A 67 7.70 11.51 -18.53
N GLU A 68 6.92 11.27 -19.58
CA GLU A 68 7.09 11.96 -20.86
C GLU A 68 6.89 13.49 -20.71
N SER A 69 5.99 13.93 -19.82
CA SER A 69 5.68 15.35 -19.56
C SER A 69 6.86 16.19 -19.02
N PHE A 70 7.95 15.57 -18.55
CA PHE A 70 9.16 16.27 -18.10
C PHE A 70 9.95 16.92 -19.25
N GLY A 71 9.54 16.72 -20.52
CA GLY A 71 10.08 17.46 -21.67
C GLY A 71 11.44 16.97 -22.16
N LEU A 72 11.77 15.69 -21.94
CA LEU A 72 12.98 15.02 -22.42
C LEU A 72 12.84 14.43 -23.85
N GLY A 73 11.78 14.79 -24.60
CA GLY A 73 11.59 14.40 -26.00
C GLY A 73 10.26 13.73 -26.38
N TYR A 74 9.15 13.98 -25.68
CA TYR A 74 7.79 13.50 -26.04
C TYR A 74 6.68 14.45 -25.55
N ASP A 75 5.48 14.47 -26.19
CA ASP A 75 4.50 15.60 -26.26
C ASP A 75 3.31 15.55 -25.27
N ARG A 76 2.68 16.71 -25.05
CA ARG A 76 2.30 17.33 -23.77
C ARG A 76 0.88 17.95 -23.74
N ASN A 77 -0.11 17.37 -24.43
CA ASN A 77 -1.47 17.94 -24.54
C ASN A 77 -2.59 17.10 -23.90
N ASP A 78 -2.29 16.14 -23.01
CA ASP A 78 -3.31 15.27 -22.40
C ASP A 78 -3.54 15.55 -20.88
N PRO A 79 -4.74 16.01 -20.48
CA PRO A 79 -5.17 16.14 -19.08
C PRO A 79 -5.25 14.83 -18.27
N SER A 80 -5.07 13.67 -18.88
CA SER A 80 -5.31 12.34 -18.27
C SER A 80 -4.26 11.87 -17.22
N THR A 81 -3.35 12.74 -16.78
CA THR A 81 -2.27 12.46 -15.81
C THR A 81 -2.72 12.41 -14.33
N ASP A 82 -4.02 12.55 -14.03
CA ASP A 82 -4.59 12.38 -12.67
C ASP A 82 -4.87 10.91 -12.30
N PHE A 83 -3.97 10.01 -12.70
CA PHE A 83 -4.16 8.57 -12.48
C PHE A 83 -3.91 8.16 -11.03
N VAL A 84 -3.08 8.89 -10.28
CA VAL A 84 -2.76 8.56 -8.87
C VAL A 84 -4.00 8.71 -8.00
N TRP A 85 -4.75 9.80 -8.14
CA TRP A 85 -5.99 10.00 -7.39
C TRP A 85 -7.14 9.15 -7.90
N ALA A 86 -7.20 8.90 -9.21
CA ALA A 86 -8.14 7.92 -9.75
C ALA A 86 -7.94 6.54 -9.09
N ILE A 87 -6.70 6.05 -9.03
CA ILE A 87 -6.35 4.76 -8.39
C ILE A 87 -6.69 4.76 -6.89
N ARG A 88 -6.40 5.84 -6.17
CA ARG A 88 -6.80 5.98 -4.75
C ARG A 88 -8.33 6.00 -4.57
N GLY A 89 -9.08 6.40 -5.59
CA GLY A 89 -10.53 6.41 -5.57
C GLY A 89 -11.19 5.11 -6.04
N GLU A 90 -10.41 4.09 -6.42
CA GLU A 90 -10.97 2.90 -7.04
C GLU A 90 -11.78 2.05 -6.06
N PRO A 91 -13.04 1.66 -6.37
CA PRO A 91 -13.87 0.91 -5.43
C PRO A 91 -13.22 -0.38 -4.96
N GLY A 92 -12.62 -1.18 -5.84
CA GLY A 92 -11.97 -2.43 -5.42
C GLY A 92 -10.73 -2.22 -4.54
N VAL A 93 -10.10 -1.03 -4.60
CA VAL A 93 -9.01 -0.65 -3.70
C VAL A 93 -9.58 -0.22 -2.36
N VAL A 94 -10.47 0.78 -2.36
CA VAL A 94 -11.05 1.34 -1.12
C VAL A 94 -11.78 0.26 -0.32
N ASN A 95 -12.64 -0.54 -0.97
CA ASN A 95 -13.43 -1.58 -0.33
C ASN A 95 -12.56 -2.68 0.32
N ALA A 96 -11.33 -2.89 -0.17
CA ALA A 96 -10.41 -3.85 0.47
C ALA A 96 -10.01 -3.37 1.87
N PHE A 97 -9.75 -2.08 2.04
CA PHE A 97 -9.44 -1.49 3.34
C PHE A 97 -10.68 -1.36 4.23
N GLU A 98 -11.84 -1.02 3.65
CA GLU A 98 -13.11 -0.98 4.40
C GLU A 98 -13.42 -2.34 5.04
N LYS A 99 -13.18 -3.44 4.30
CA LYS A 99 -13.35 -4.80 4.82
C LYS A 99 -12.41 -5.16 5.97
N VAL A 100 -11.19 -4.61 5.98
CA VAL A 100 -10.21 -4.89 7.04
C VAL A 100 -10.54 -4.09 8.29
N TYR A 101 -10.84 -2.80 8.11
CA TYR A 101 -11.12 -1.91 9.22
C TYR A 101 -12.57 -1.97 9.72
N ASP A 102 -13.47 -2.57 8.93
CA ASP A 102 -14.91 -2.53 9.16
C ASP A 102 -15.44 -1.09 9.31
N ASP A 103 -14.97 -0.22 8.41
CA ASP A 103 -15.26 1.21 8.43
C ASP A 103 -15.21 1.78 7.00
N GLU A 104 -16.25 2.52 6.61
CA GLU A 104 -16.31 3.23 5.33
C GLU A 104 -15.66 4.62 5.42
N ASP A 105 -15.52 5.21 6.61
CA ASP A 105 -14.92 6.52 6.81
C ASP A 105 -13.40 6.39 6.88
N LEU A 106 -12.77 6.29 5.71
CA LEU A 106 -11.33 6.14 5.54
C LEU A 106 -10.64 7.41 5.03
N ILE A 107 -9.34 7.53 5.35
CA ILE A 107 -8.40 8.48 4.74
C ILE A 107 -7.22 7.72 4.12
N VAL A 108 -6.65 8.27 3.03
CA VAL A 108 -5.56 7.62 2.25
C VAL A 108 -4.23 8.37 2.37
N SER A 109 -3.12 7.67 2.43
CA SER A 109 -1.77 8.26 2.37
C SER A 109 -1.52 8.99 1.06
N PHE A 110 -0.77 10.11 1.10
CA PHE A 110 -0.28 10.79 -0.10
C PHE A 110 1.12 10.28 -0.47
N ASP A 111 1.30 8.96 -0.39
CA ASP A 111 2.57 8.30 -0.65
C ASP A 111 2.95 8.35 -2.14
N THR A 112 4.13 7.85 -2.42
CA THR A 112 4.85 7.93 -3.68
C THR A 112 4.35 6.94 -4.73
N ILE A 113 4.90 7.09 -5.92
CA ILE A 113 4.77 6.14 -7.02
C ILE A 113 6.13 5.48 -7.26
N ASN A 114 6.13 4.23 -7.70
CA ASN A 114 7.34 3.50 -8.00
C ASN A 114 7.51 3.30 -9.51
N TYR A 115 8.64 3.74 -10.03
CA TYR A 115 9.14 3.41 -11.36
C TYR A 115 10.40 2.55 -11.24
N GLY A 116 10.29 1.29 -11.62
CA GLY A 116 11.41 0.37 -11.75
C GLY A 116 11.62 -0.01 -13.19
N PHE A 117 12.43 0.76 -13.93
CA PHE A 117 12.75 0.40 -15.31
C PHE A 117 13.65 -0.83 -15.37
N ALA A 118 13.29 -1.80 -16.21
CA ALA A 118 14.15 -2.93 -16.51
C ALA A 118 15.43 -2.48 -17.25
N ASN A 119 16.45 -3.34 -17.25
CA ASN A 119 17.71 -3.14 -18.00
C ASN A 119 18.52 -1.87 -17.64
N ARG A 120 18.27 -1.26 -16.47
CA ARG A 120 19.08 -0.14 -15.96
C ARG A 120 20.48 -0.62 -15.58
N THR A 121 21.51 -0.17 -16.29
CA THR A 121 22.92 -0.54 -16.03
C THR A 121 23.68 0.47 -15.16
N ASN A 122 23.09 1.63 -14.89
CA ASN A 122 23.74 2.76 -14.21
C ASN A 122 23.39 2.91 -12.73
N LEU A 123 22.77 1.89 -12.12
CA LEU A 123 22.42 1.89 -10.70
C LEU A 123 23.45 1.08 -9.89
N PRO A 124 23.79 1.52 -8.67
CA PRO A 124 24.55 0.69 -7.75
C PRO A 124 23.88 -0.66 -7.51
N ALA A 125 24.67 -1.68 -7.20
CA ALA A 125 24.13 -2.98 -6.80
C ALA A 125 23.20 -2.82 -5.59
N ASN A 126 21.97 -3.33 -5.70
CA ASN A 126 21.02 -3.31 -4.60
C ASN A 126 21.44 -4.31 -3.52
N LYS A 127 21.63 -3.83 -2.29
CA LYS A 127 21.81 -4.70 -1.11
C LYS A 127 20.47 -4.86 -0.40
N PRO A 128 20.13 -6.04 0.15
CA PRO A 128 18.93 -6.20 0.97
C PRO A 128 18.86 -5.16 2.10
N TRP A 129 17.66 -4.65 2.36
CA TRP A 129 17.37 -3.67 3.40
C TRP A 129 16.06 -4.03 4.11
N PRO A 130 15.98 -5.24 4.69
CA PRO A 130 14.77 -5.71 5.35
C PRO A 130 14.40 -4.80 6.52
N HIS A 131 13.13 -4.44 6.61
CA HIS A 131 12.60 -3.61 7.68
C HIS A 131 11.15 -3.95 7.96
N GLN A 132 10.65 -3.46 9.09
CA GLN A 132 9.23 -3.31 9.35
C GLN A 132 8.97 -1.84 9.63
N ASP A 133 7.75 -1.40 9.35
CA ASP A 133 7.34 -0.01 9.41
C ASP A 133 6.42 0.22 10.63
N GLN A 134 6.86 -0.26 11.78
CA GLN A 134 6.15 -0.07 13.03
C GLN A 134 7.09 0.08 14.19
N ASP A 135 6.76 1.02 15.08
CA ASP A 135 7.47 1.25 16.33
C ASP A 135 7.57 -0.04 17.14
N PRO A 136 8.80 -0.52 17.44
CA PRO A 136 9.03 -1.77 18.17
C PRO A 136 8.47 -1.75 19.60
N ASP A 137 8.20 -0.56 20.17
CA ASP A 137 7.58 -0.41 21.50
C ASP A 137 6.04 -0.35 21.42
N ARG A 138 5.45 -0.47 20.22
CA ARG A 138 4.00 -0.43 19.99
C ARG A 138 3.53 -1.70 19.28
N PRO A 139 3.22 -2.78 20.02
CA PRO A 139 2.75 -4.03 19.44
C PRO A 139 1.32 -3.92 18.89
N GLY A 140 0.85 -5.00 18.27
CA GLY A 140 -0.49 -5.12 17.69
C GLY A 140 -0.60 -4.52 16.28
N PHE A 141 -1.71 -4.81 15.61
CA PHE A 141 -1.99 -4.30 14.27
C PHE A 141 -2.35 -2.81 14.32
N ARG A 142 -1.63 -1.99 13.54
CA ARG A 142 -1.78 -0.52 13.54
C ARG A 142 -1.93 0.08 12.15
N CYS A 143 -1.21 -0.46 11.16
CA CYS A 143 -1.26 0.06 9.80
C CYS A 143 -1.33 -1.11 8.82
N LEU A 144 -2.34 -1.07 7.96
CA LEU A 144 -2.33 -1.85 6.73
C LEU A 144 -1.69 -1.01 5.62
N GLN A 145 -0.55 -1.48 5.14
CA GLN A 145 0.05 -0.92 3.95
C GLN A 145 -0.52 -1.56 2.70
N GLY A 146 -0.46 -0.83 1.59
CA GLY A 146 -0.82 -1.38 0.31
C GLY A 146 -0.22 -0.67 -0.88
N LEU A 147 -0.15 -1.40 -1.99
CA LEU A 147 0.20 -0.85 -3.29
C LEU A 147 -0.64 -1.49 -4.39
N VAL A 148 -0.99 -0.70 -5.39
CA VAL A 148 -1.61 -1.18 -6.63
C VAL A 148 -0.51 -1.44 -7.65
N ASN A 149 -0.51 -2.64 -8.23
CA ASN A 149 0.42 -3.06 -9.26
C ASN A 149 -0.19 -2.80 -10.66
N LEU A 150 0.55 -2.17 -11.57
CA LEU A 150 0.01 -1.73 -12.87
C LEU A 150 0.47 -2.54 -14.08
N LEU A 151 1.60 -3.23 -13.98
CA LEU A 151 2.16 -4.08 -15.04
C LEU A 151 2.30 -5.52 -14.56
N PRO A 152 2.46 -6.52 -15.46
CA PRO A 152 2.82 -7.86 -15.02
C PRO A 152 4.02 -7.82 -14.06
N ASN A 153 3.93 -8.50 -12.92
CA ASN A 153 5.00 -8.54 -11.93
C ASN A 153 5.23 -9.96 -11.45
N GLY A 154 6.08 -10.69 -12.17
CA GLY A 154 6.49 -12.05 -11.85
C GLY A 154 7.70 -12.11 -10.90
N PRO A 155 8.39 -13.27 -10.85
CA PRO A 155 9.46 -13.51 -9.89
C PRO A 155 10.73 -12.66 -10.14
N ASN A 156 10.93 -12.18 -11.37
CA ASN A 156 12.13 -11.43 -11.78
C ASN A 156 11.87 -9.94 -12.06
N ASP A 157 10.64 -9.47 -11.90
CA ASP A 157 10.23 -8.12 -12.35
C ASP A 157 10.40 -7.06 -11.24
N GLY A 158 11.17 -7.41 -10.20
CA GLY A 158 11.39 -6.56 -9.04
C GLY A 158 10.14 -6.36 -8.20
N GLY A 159 10.28 -5.57 -7.15
CA GLY A 159 9.17 -5.17 -6.29
C GLY A 159 9.15 -5.83 -4.92
N LEU A 160 7.96 -5.95 -4.35
CA LEU A 160 7.78 -6.26 -2.93
C LEU A 160 8.22 -7.70 -2.62
N ILE A 161 9.10 -7.84 -1.64
CA ILE A 161 9.40 -9.10 -0.97
C ILE A 161 8.96 -8.99 0.48
N VAL A 162 8.31 -10.03 1.00
CA VAL A 162 7.77 -10.08 2.37
C VAL A 162 8.29 -11.32 3.09
N CYS A 163 8.49 -11.24 4.40
CA CYS A 163 8.81 -12.37 5.24
C CYS A 163 7.50 -12.93 5.82
N LYS A 164 6.96 -13.94 5.16
CA LYS A 164 5.69 -14.60 5.51
C LYS A 164 5.67 -15.00 6.99
N GLY A 165 4.60 -14.61 7.68
CA GLY A 165 4.36 -14.94 9.09
C GLY A 165 5.16 -14.11 10.10
N SER A 166 6.03 -13.20 9.65
CA SER A 166 6.87 -12.40 10.57
C SER A 166 6.08 -11.41 11.43
N HIS A 167 4.92 -10.93 10.97
CA HIS A 167 4.04 -10.03 11.73
C HIS A 167 3.58 -10.64 13.06
N ALA A 168 3.28 -11.93 13.06
CA ALA A 168 2.86 -12.68 14.25
C ALA A 168 3.99 -12.84 15.29
N LEU A 169 5.25 -12.71 14.85
CA LEU A 169 6.43 -12.81 15.71
C LEU A 169 7.03 -11.46 16.09
N SER A 170 6.50 -10.34 15.60
CA SER A 170 7.11 -9.00 15.73
C SER A 170 7.41 -8.63 17.19
N GLU A 171 6.48 -8.84 18.12
CA GLU A 171 6.70 -8.55 19.54
C GLU A 171 7.79 -9.44 20.16
N LYS A 172 7.71 -10.76 19.96
CA LYS A 172 8.72 -11.72 20.42
C LYS A 172 10.10 -11.42 19.83
N PHE A 173 10.15 -11.00 18.57
CA PHE A 173 11.36 -10.59 17.89
C PHE A 173 12.00 -9.37 18.57
N HIS A 174 11.21 -8.31 18.84
CA HIS A 174 11.72 -7.10 19.48
C HIS A 174 12.20 -7.34 20.91
N ASP A 175 11.54 -8.24 21.64
CA ASP A 175 12.03 -8.69 22.96
C ASP A 175 13.37 -9.43 22.86
N ALA A 176 13.50 -10.33 21.89
CA ALA A 176 14.75 -11.07 21.67
C ALA A 176 15.91 -10.17 21.21
N MET A 177 15.61 -9.12 20.45
CA MET A 177 16.61 -8.22 19.85
C MET A 177 16.83 -6.91 20.63
N ARG A 178 16.21 -6.75 21.80
CA ARG A 178 16.22 -5.49 22.57
C ARG A 178 17.63 -4.95 22.88
N GLY A 179 18.62 -5.83 22.98
CA GLY A 179 20.02 -5.48 23.27
C GLY A 179 20.93 -5.33 22.04
N GLU A 180 20.42 -5.52 20.83
CA GLU A 180 21.21 -5.42 19.60
C GLU A 180 21.48 -3.95 19.21
N GLU A 181 22.63 -3.70 18.59
CA GLU A 181 22.90 -2.41 17.94
C GLU A 181 21.91 -2.19 16.78
N ARG A 182 21.10 -1.15 16.89
CA ARG A 182 20.09 -0.83 15.89
C ARG A 182 20.69 -0.18 14.65
N ILE A 183 20.16 -0.57 13.48
CA ILE A 183 20.35 0.20 12.25
C ILE A 183 19.73 1.60 12.45
N PRO A 184 20.45 2.69 12.13
CA PRO A 184 19.92 4.05 12.27
C PRO A 184 18.59 4.24 11.55
N ALA A 185 17.58 4.67 12.31
CA ALA A 185 16.23 4.93 11.80
C ALA A 185 15.97 6.44 11.76
N TRP A 186 15.30 6.91 10.71
CA TRP A 186 14.91 8.32 10.59
C TRP A 186 13.61 8.64 11.38
N THR A 187 12.87 7.61 11.79
CA THR A 187 11.65 7.68 12.62
C THR A 187 11.59 6.48 13.55
N LYS A 188 10.76 6.56 14.61
CA LYS A 188 10.48 5.42 15.49
C LYS A 188 9.67 4.33 14.78
N GLU A 189 8.85 4.71 13.80
CA GLU A 189 8.00 3.79 13.04
C GLU A 189 8.77 3.00 11.97
N TRP A 190 10.10 2.90 12.07
CA TRP A 190 10.93 2.12 11.16
C TRP A 190 11.94 1.30 11.97
N TYR A 191 12.00 -0.01 11.70
CA TYR A 191 12.96 -0.92 12.32
C TYR A 191 13.63 -1.76 11.24
N GLY A 192 14.95 -1.61 11.09
CA GLY A 192 15.75 -2.41 10.17
C GLY A 192 16.23 -3.73 10.79
N PHE A 193 16.15 -4.81 10.03
CA PHE A 193 16.67 -6.12 10.44
C PHE A 193 18.15 -6.24 10.06
N THR A 194 18.99 -6.58 11.04
CA THR A 194 20.38 -6.98 10.84
C THR A 194 20.46 -8.42 10.30
N ASP A 195 21.67 -8.91 10.03
CA ASP A 195 21.89 -10.32 9.70
C ASP A 195 21.43 -11.27 10.82
N ALA A 196 21.64 -10.89 12.10
CA ALA A 196 21.14 -11.66 13.24
C ALA A 196 19.60 -11.62 13.30
N GLY A 197 19.00 -10.47 13.02
CA GLY A 197 17.55 -10.33 12.91
C GLY A 197 16.95 -11.22 11.83
N MET A 198 17.52 -11.19 10.62
CA MET A 198 17.12 -12.06 9.50
C MET A 198 17.27 -13.54 9.85
N LYS A 199 18.39 -13.92 10.49
CA LYS A 199 18.62 -15.30 10.92
C LYS A 199 17.56 -15.74 11.93
N TRP A 200 17.22 -14.89 12.89
CA TRP A 200 16.20 -15.20 13.89
C TRP A 200 14.83 -15.45 13.25
N LEU A 201 14.44 -14.64 12.26
CA LEU A 201 13.19 -14.86 11.51
C LEU A 201 13.19 -16.24 10.83
N ALA A 202 14.29 -16.59 10.15
CA ALA A 202 14.43 -17.91 9.51
C ALA A 202 14.40 -19.07 10.53
N ASP A 203 15.11 -18.93 11.67
CA ASP A 203 15.13 -19.93 12.75
C ASP A 203 13.75 -20.12 13.41
N ASN A 204 12.88 -19.10 13.34
CA ASN A 204 11.50 -19.17 13.82
C ASN A 204 10.48 -19.49 12.69
N GLY A 205 10.96 -19.97 11.54
CA GLY A 205 10.12 -20.54 10.48
C GLY A 205 9.51 -19.52 9.51
N CYS A 206 9.95 -18.27 9.52
CA CYS A 206 9.52 -17.28 8.52
C CYS A 206 10.24 -17.49 7.18
N GLU A 207 9.54 -17.19 6.09
CA GLU A 207 10.03 -17.39 4.73
C GLU A 207 9.93 -16.09 3.92
N TRP A 208 11.00 -15.73 3.20
CA TRP A 208 10.99 -14.57 2.31
C TRP A 208 10.37 -14.93 0.95
N ILE A 209 9.26 -14.26 0.61
CA ILE A 209 8.47 -14.49 -0.60
C ILE A 209 8.51 -13.26 -1.49
N LYS A 210 8.95 -13.43 -2.74
CA LYS A 210 8.74 -12.42 -3.78
C LYS A 210 7.26 -12.44 -4.16
N VAL A 211 6.55 -11.34 -3.86
CA VAL A 211 5.12 -11.26 -4.15
C VAL A 211 4.92 -11.05 -5.65
N GLU A 212 4.19 -11.95 -6.28
CA GLU A 212 3.81 -11.86 -7.70
C GLU A 212 2.42 -11.23 -7.85
N ALA A 213 2.24 -10.44 -8.90
CA ALA A 213 1.04 -9.65 -9.11
C ALA A 213 0.74 -9.47 -10.60
N GLY A 214 -0.54 -9.43 -10.94
CA GLY A 214 -1.04 -9.01 -12.25
C GLY A 214 -1.36 -7.52 -12.28
N PRO A 215 -1.55 -6.93 -13.47
CA PRO A 215 -2.08 -5.57 -13.61
C PRO A 215 -3.43 -5.42 -12.89
N GLY A 216 -3.53 -4.42 -12.02
CA GLY A 216 -4.72 -4.08 -11.25
C GLY A 216 -4.88 -4.84 -9.93
N ASP A 217 -3.97 -5.77 -9.60
CA ASP A 217 -3.96 -6.39 -8.28
C ASP A 217 -3.53 -5.38 -7.21
N LEU A 218 -4.16 -5.47 -6.03
CA LEU A 218 -3.78 -4.73 -4.83
C LEU A 218 -3.00 -5.67 -3.90
N LEU A 219 -1.78 -5.27 -3.55
CA LEU A 219 -0.94 -5.96 -2.59
C LEU A 219 -1.13 -5.29 -1.23
N LEU A 220 -1.38 -6.08 -0.20
CA LEU A 220 -1.62 -5.62 1.17
C LEU A 220 -0.65 -6.31 2.12
N TRP A 221 -0.12 -5.59 3.11
CA TRP A 221 0.67 -6.17 4.18
C TRP A 221 0.54 -5.39 5.48
N ASP A 222 0.61 -6.13 6.59
CA ASP A 222 0.68 -5.55 7.93
C ASP A 222 2.01 -4.80 8.11
N SER A 223 1.99 -3.63 8.75
CA SER A 223 3.21 -2.84 9.03
C SER A 223 4.27 -3.58 9.84
N ARG A 224 3.89 -4.65 10.57
CA ARG A 224 4.79 -5.54 11.30
C ARG A 224 5.45 -6.61 10.42
N THR A 225 4.91 -6.89 9.24
CA THR A 225 5.49 -7.86 8.31
C THR A 225 6.83 -7.34 7.82
N ALA A 226 7.92 -8.06 8.08
CA ALA A 226 9.24 -7.71 7.58
C ALA A 226 9.22 -7.74 6.04
N HIS A 227 9.69 -6.68 5.40
CA HIS A 227 9.60 -6.52 3.96
C HIS A 227 10.73 -5.62 3.42
N TYR A 228 10.90 -5.62 2.10
CA TYR A 228 11.69 -4.63 1.36
C TYR A 228 11.35 -4.71 -0.14
N ASN A 229 12.01 -3.91 -0.98
CA ASN A 229 11.89 -4.03 -2.44
C ASN A 229 13.18 -4.60 -3.06
N VAL A 230 13.02 -5.45 -4.07
CA VAL A 230 14.11 -5.93 -4.93
C VAL A 230 14.05 -5.26 -6.31
N PRO A 231 15.19 -5.03 -6.99
CA PRO A 231 15.20 -4.51 -8.36
C PRO A 231 14.69 -5.56 -9.35
N ALA A 232 14.26 -5.11 -10.53
CA ALA A 232 13.99 -6.01 -11.64
C ALA A 232 15.31 -6.61 -12.16
N THR A 233 15.31 -7.93 -12.37
CA THR A 233 16.37 -8.69 -13.04
C THR A 233 15.94 -9.22 -14.40
N GLY A 234 14.64 -9.15 -14.70
CA GLY A 234 14.05 -9.43 -16.01
C GLY A 234 13.99 -8.22 -16.93
N THR A 235 13.13 -8.31 -17.95
CA THR A 235 12.94 -7.28 -18.99
C THR A 235 11.68 -6.43 -18.78
N GLN A 236 10.86 -6.74 -17.78
CA GLN A 236 9.60 -6.08 -17.51
C GLN A 236 9.81 -4.90 -16.56
N ASP A 237 9.31 -3.73 -16.96
CA ASP A 237 9.24 -2.58 -16.07
C ASP A 237 8.25 -2.83 -14.92
N ARG A 238 8.56 -2.24 -13.77
CA ARG A 238 7.67 -2.18 -12.62
C ARG A 238 7.05 -0.80 -12.48
N LEU A 239 5.72 -0.77 -12.45
CA LEU A 239 4.94 0.41 -12.14
C LEU A 239 3.95 0.10 -11.01
N ALA A 240 4.05 0.85 -9.93
CA ALA A 240 3.19 0.68 -8.77
C ALA A 240 2.87 2.02 -8.09
N ILE A 241 1.73 2.07 -7.41
CA ILE A 241 1.30 3.24 -6.62
C ILE A 241 1.02 2.78 -5.20
N TYR A 242 1.64 3.42 -4.22
CA TYR A 242 1.36 3.15 -2.81
C TYR A 242 0.03 3.79 -2.39
N THR A 243 -0.80 2.99 -1.75
CA THR A 243 -2.20 3.28 -1.42
C THR A 243 -2.53 2.68 -0.06
N CYS A 244 -2.11 3.34 1.01
CA CYS A 244 -2.37 2.91 2.38
C CYS A 244 -3.55 3.71 2.96
N TYR A 245 -4.43 3.06 3.71
CA TYR A 245 -5.63 3.68 4.27
C TYR A 245 -5.75 3.42 5.76
N MET A 246 -6.44 4.31 6.46
CA MET A 246 -6.80 4.14 7.86
C MET A 246 -8.19 4.76 8.13
N PRO A 247 -8.89 4.30 9.17
CA PRO A 247 -10.09 4.96 9.66
C PRO A 247 -9.85 6.40 10.08
N VAL A 248 -10.79 7.29 9.73
CA VAL A 248 -10.80 8.68 10.19
C VAL A 248 -10.76 8.76 11.72
N ALA A 249 -11.44 7.82 12.40
CA ALA A 249 -11.50 7.75 13.86
C ALA A 249 -10.12 7.58 14.53
N GLU A 250 -9.09 7.16 13.79
CA GLU A 250 -7.71 7.01 14.28
C GLU A 250 -6.84 8.23 13.99
N ALA A 251 -7.35 9.22 13.26
CA ALA A 251 -6.67 10.48 13.02
C ALA A 251 -7.15 11.55 14.03
N SER A 252 -6.20 12.21 14.69
CA SER A 252 -6.52 13.40 15.48
C SER A 252 -6.88 14.59 14.56
N GLN A 253 -7.51 15.63 15.11
CA GLN A 253 -7.78 16.85 14.33
C GLN A 253 -6.48 17.52 13.87
N ASP A 254 -5.42 17.49 14.69
CA ASP A 254 -4.09 17.98 14.30
C ASP A 254 -3.50 17.20 13.13
N ASP A 255 -3.75 15.88 13.07
CA ASP A 255 -3.36 15.05 11.93
C ASP A 255 -4.09 15.45 10.66
N LEU A 256 -5.41 15.65 10.73
CA LEU A 256 -6.21 16.07 9.57
C LEU A 256 -5.82 17.47 9.08
N ILE A 257 -5.51 18.40 9.99
CA ILE A 257 -5.02 19.74 9.65
C ILE A 257 -3.65 19.65 8.97
N ARG A 258 -2.72 18.85 9.50
CA ARG A 258 -1.40 18.62 8.88
C ARG A 258 -1.52 17.96 7.51
N LYS A 259 -2.44 17.00 7.38
CA LYS A 259 -2.77 16.35 6.10
C LYS A 259 -3.35 17.34 5.08
N LYS A 260 -4.24 18.23 5.50
CA LYS A 260 -4.75 19.33 4.67
C LYS A 260 -3.60 20.24 4.20
N ALA A 261 -2.67 20.59 5.08
CA ALA A 261 -1.51 21.40 4.70
C ALA A 261 -0.65 20.69 3.64
N ALA A 262 -0.41 19.37 3.79
CA ALA A 262 0.30 18.57 2.79
C ALA A 262 -0.45 18.53 1.43
N TRP A 263 -1.77 18.39 1.46
CA TRP A 263 -2.63 18.47 0.27
C TRP A 263 -2.50 19.80 -0.46
N GLU A 264 -2.65 20.92 0.26
CA GLU A 264 -2.58 22.28 -0.30
C GLU A 264 -1.20 22.60 -0.87
N ALA A 265 -0.14 22.13 -0.21
CA ALA A 265 1.25 22.26 -0.64
C ALA A 265 1.66 21.26 -1.72
N ARG A 266 0.79 20.29 -2.08
CA ARG A 266 1.06 19.22 -3.08
C ARG A 266 2.29 18.36 -2.74
N VAL A 267 2.59 18.17 -1.45
CA VAL A 267 3.72 17.35 -1.00
C VAL A 267 3.30 15.95 -0.63
N GLY A 268 4.21 14.99 -0.83
CA GLY A 268 4.01 13.61 -0.43
C GLY A 268 3.97 13.44 1.10
N THR A 269 3.29 12.38 1.53
CA THR A 269 3.42 11.83 2.89
C THR A 269 4.09 10.46 2.81
N THR A 270 4.29 9.81 3.94
CA THR A 270 4.63 8.39 3.98
C THR A 270 3.38 7.50 3.91
N HIS A 271 3.56 6.20 4.07
CA HIS A 271 2.48 5.21 4.12
C HIS A 271 1.47 5.45 5.25
N TRP A 272 1.83 6.23 6.28
CA TRP A 272 0.92 6.62 7.35
C TRP A 272 -0.17 7.60 6.85
N PRO A 273 -1.45 7.19 6.76
CA PRO A 273 -2.45 7.98 6.07
C PRO A 273 -2.82 9.28 6.79
N ASN A 274 -2.60 9.37 8.10
CA ASN A 274 -2.71 10.57 8.93
C ASN A 274 -1.58 11.59 8.71
N ALA A 275 -0.74 11.40 7.69
CA ALA A 275 0.38 12.30 7.38
C ALA A 275 1.34 12.50 8.56
N LEU A 276 1.62 11.44 9.34
CA LEU A 276 2.56 11.49 10.47
C LEU A 276 3.89 12.15 10.07
N HIS A 277 4.33 11.87 8.84
CA HIS A 277 5.47 12.51 8.22
C HIS A 277 5.08 13.03 6.82
N SER A 278 5.55 14.22 6.48
CA SER A 278 5.44 14.81 5.14
C SER A 278 6.81 15.25 4.66
N GLY A 279 7.06 15.05 3.37
CA GLY A 279 8.36 15.31 2.74
C GLY A 279 8.42 16.63 1.99
N THR A 280 9.52 16.78 1.24
CA THR A 280 9.68 17.81 0.22
C THR A 280 9.75 17.16 -1.14
N ASN A 281 9.17 17.80 -2.16
CA ASN A 281 9.34 17.39 -3.55
C ASN A 281 10.61 17.99 -4.18
N VAL A 282 11.38 18.77 -3.41
CA VAL A 282 12.58 19.45 -3.91
C VAL A 282 13.80 18.52 -3.82
N ALA A 283 14.25 18.01 -4.97
CA ALA A 283 15.50 17.28 -5.07
C ALA A 283 16.68 18.24 -4.91
N MET A 284 17.62 17.93 -4.03
CA MET A 284 18.79 18.77 -3.75
C MET A 284 20.09 18.06 -4.15
N LYS A 285 21.05 18.81 -4.70
CA LYS A 285 22.44 18.38 -4.89
C LYS A 285 23.35 19.53 -4.48
N ASP A 286 24.31 19.25 -3.60
CA ASP A 286 25.26 20.25 -3.07
C ASP A 286 24.57 21.51 -2.50
N GLY A 287 23.45 21.29 -1.79
CA GLY A 287 22.67 22.35 -1.13
C GLY A 287 21.82 23.21 -2.07
N LYS A 288 21.71 22.85 -3.35
CA LYS A 288 20.91 23.58 -4.35
C LYS A 288 19.88 22.66 -5.02
N PRO A 289 18.72 23.19 -5.46
CA PRO A 289 17.78 22.42 -6.27
C PRO A 289 18.48 21.79 -7.49
N PHE A 290 18.26 20.50 -7.70
CA PHE A 290 18.93 19.71 -8.73
C PHE A 290 17.97 19.21 -9.82
N GLY A 291 18.35 19.37 -11.09
CA GLY A 291 17.59 18.84 -12.23
C GLY A 291 16.30 19.62 -12.53
N ILE A 292 15.50 19.07 -13.43
CA ILE A 292 14.17 19.61 -13.78
C ILE A 292 13.20 19.20 -12.67
N GLN A 293 12.56 20.18 -12.06
CA GLN A 293 11.59 19.98 -10.99
C GLN A 293 10.38 20.88 -11.20
N ARG A 294 9.25 20.46 -10.64
CA ARG A 294 8.03 21.25 -10.58
C ARG A 294 7.58 21.32 -9.14
N ASP A 295 7.16 22.51 -8.72
CA ASP A 295 6.54 22.76 -7.42
C ASP A 295 5.08 22.29 -7.40
N ARG A 296 4.45 22.18 -8.57
CA ARG A 296 3.05 21.75 -8.74
C ARG A 296 2.89 20.73 -9.88
N PRO A 297 1.87 19.85 -9.80
CA PRO A 297 1.51 18.96 -10.90
C PRO A 297 1.10 19.75 -12.14
N LEU A 298 1.06 19.08 -13.30
CA LEU A 298 0.65 19.71 -14.55
C LEU A 298 -0.81 20.18 -14.49
N ASN A 299 -1.67 19.36 -13.89
CA ASN A 299 -3.07 19.66 -13.64
C ASN A 299 -3.38 19.42 -12.15
N ASP A 300 -4.30 20.19 -11.59
CA ASP A 300 -4.84 19.87 -10.27
C ASP A 300 -5.78 18.66 -10.37
N ALA A 301 -5.84 17.86 -9.29
CA ALA A 301 -6.65 16.66 -9.26
C ALA A 301 -8.16 16.97 -9.31
N VAL A 302 -8.91 16.17 -10.06
CA VAL A 302 -10.37 16.30 -10.18
C VAL A 302 -11.00 15.11 -9.45
N LEU A 303 -11.44 15.36 -8.22
CA LEU A 303 -11.92 14.31 -7.33
C LEU A 303 -13.44 14.21 -7.34
N ASN A 304 -13.97 12.98 -7.41
CA ASN A 304 -15.36 12.72 -7.04
C ASN A 304 -15.54 12.84 -5.51
N GLU A 305 -16.79 12.83 -5.03
CA GLU A 305 -17.08 13.00 -3.60
C GLU A 305 -16.38 11.94 -2.72
N ARG A 306 -16.39 10.67 -3.15
CA ARG A 306 -15.77 9.58 -2.38
C ARG A 306 -14.26 9.79 -2.28
N THR A 307 -13.59 10.08 -3.39
CA THR A 307 -12.15 10.33 -3.41
C THR A 307 -11.78 11.60 -2.64
N PHE A 308 -12.63 12.63 -2.65
CA PHE A 308 -12.40 13.82 -1.84
C PHE A 308 -12.49 13.54 -0.34
N LYS A 309 -13.39 12.66 0.12
CA LYS A 309 -13.43 12.21 1.52
C LYS A 309 -12.11 11.57 1.96
N LEU A 310 -11.47 10.79 1.10
CA LEU A 310 -10.18 10.15 1.39
C LEU A 310 -9.04 11.15 1.68
N THR A 311 -9.18 12.42 1.30
CA THR A 311 -8.21 13.46 1.66
C THR A 311 -8.16 13.77 3.16
N GLY A 312 -9.21 13.41 3.91
CA GLY A 312 -9.37 13.77 5.32
C GLY A 312 -9.94 15.17 5.56
N ILE A 313 -9.94 16.05 4.54
CA ILE A 313 -10.36 17.45 4.68
C ILE A 313 -11.84 17.57 5.11
N PRO A 314 -12.79 16.79 4.57
CA PRO A 314 -14.19 16.87 4.99
C PRO A 314 -14.44 16.52 6.47
N TYR A 315 -13.50 15.86 7.14
CA TYR A 315 -13.64 15.42 8.54
C TYR A 315 -13.02 16.41 9.55
N ILE A 316 -12.47 17.53 9.07
CA ILE A 316 -11.97 18.60 9.94
C ILE A 316 -13.17 19.33 10.56
N LYS A 317 -13.23 19.35 11.89
CA LYS A 317 -14.29 20.04 12.63
C LYS A 317 -14.12 21.55 12.49
N ALA A 318 -15.23 22.26 12.31
CA ALA A 318 -15.23 23.70 12.45
C ALA A 318 -14.90 24.08 13.90
N ASN A 319 -14.04 25.08 14.07
CA ASN A 319 -13.71 25.67 15.36
C ASN A 319 -14.88 26.48 15.93
#